data_AF-A0A7X3ZGW9-F1
#
_entry.id   AF-A0A7X3ZGW9-F1
#
_cell.length_a   1.000
_cell.length_b   1.000
_cell.length_c   1.000
_cell.angle_alpha   90.00
_cell.angle_beta   90.00
_cell.angle_gamma   90.00
#
_symmetry.space_group_name_H-M   'P 1'
#
loop_
_entity.id
_entity.type
_entity.pdbx_description
1 polymer ?
#
loop_
_entity_poly.entity_id
_entity_poly.type
_entity_poly.pdbx_seq_one_letter_code
_entity_poly.pdbx_strand_id
1 'polypeptide(L)' 'MLPVPLTSAEVDHFLAKGYVTIPGCFTRNFAQPLIDHAYERLDYDPDDPATWTEPIRYLDHV' A
#
# COMPACT_ATOMS: atom_id res chain seq x y z
N MET A 1 -11.10 16.59 -0.89
CA MET A 1 -10.39 17.06 0.32
C MET A 1 -8.91 17.06 -0.01
N LEU A 2 -8.23 18.20 0.11
CA LEU A 2 -6.77 18.22 0.01
C LEU A 2 -6.19 17.51 1.24
N PRO A 3 -5.10 16.74 1.12
CA PRO A 3 -4.50 16.07 2.27
C PRO A 3 -4.05 17.11 3.29
N VAL A 4 -4.25 16.80 4.57
CA VAL A 4 -3.73 17.64 5.66
C VAL A 4 -2.20 17.57 5.60
N PRO A 5 -1.49 18.71 5.67
CA PRO A 5 -0.03 18.70 5.77
C PRO A 5 0.45 17.87 6.97
N LEU A 6 1.65 17.29 6.86
CA LEU A 6 2.27 16.56 7.98
C LEU A 6 2.41 17.46 9.21
N THR A 7 2.16 16.87 10.38
CA THR A 7 2.49 17.50 11.67
C THR A 7 4.01 17.57 11.86
N SER A 8 4.48 18.45 12.74
CA SER A 8 5.91 18.54 13.06
C SER A 8 6.48 17.21 13.57
N ALA A 9 5.71 16.45 14.36
CA ALA A 9 6.14 15.15 14.87
C ALA A 9 6.30 14.11 13.74
N GLU A 10 5.42 14.13 12.74
CA GLU A 10 5.51 13.27 11.55
C GLU A 10 6.72 13.63 10.67
N VAL A 11 7.01 14.94 10.53
CA VAL A 11 8.22 15.43 9.84
C VAL A 11 9.46 14.97 10.58
N ASP A 12 9.53 15.17 11.89
CA ASP A 12 10.69 14.77 12.72
C ASP A 12 10.90 13.24 12.65
N HIS A 13 9.82 12.46 12.69
CA HIS A 13 9.90 11.01 12.52
C HIS A 13 10.44 10.64 11.14
N PHE A 14 9.94 11.27 10.08
CA PHE A 14 10.43 11.03 8.72
C PHE A 14 11.92 11.35 8.60
N LEU A 15 12.37 12.49 9.13
CA LEU A 15 13.78 12.87 9.13
C LEU A 15 14.66 11.87 9.90
N ALA A 16 14.15 11.32 11.01
CA ALA A 16 14.88 10.38 11.85
C ALA A 16 14.86 8.92 11.35
N LYS A 17 13.81 8.51 10.64
CA LYS A 17 13.52 7.09 10.29
C LYS A 17 13.44 6.81 8.80
N GLY A 18 13.31 7.83 7.96
CA GLY A 18 13.20 7.71 6.50
C GLY A 18 11.79 7.34 6.00
N TYR A 19 10.79 7.27 6.87
CA TYR A 19 9.39 6.98 6.50
C TYR A 19 8.41 7.64 7.48
N VAL A 20 7.13 7.75 7.09
CA VAL A 20 6.04 8.14 7.99
C VAL A 20 4.79 7.36 7.63
N THR A 21 3.96 7.02 8.62
CA THR A 21 2.69 6.34 8.42
C THR A 21 1.54 7.34 8.53
N ILE A 22 0.75 7.48 7.45
CA ILE A 22 -0.43 8.36 7.42
C ILE A 22 -1.68 7.46 7.47
N PRO A 23 -2.36 7.34 8.63
CA PRO A 23 -3.58 6.54 8.73
C PRO A 23 -4.71 7.20 7.92
N GLY A 24 -5.55 6.39 7.29
CA GLY A 24 -6.73 6.88 6.57
C GLY A 24 -6.43 7.73 5.32
N CYS A 25 -5.22 7.61 4.75
CA CYS A 25 -4.85 8.31 3.51
C CYS A 25 -5.80 7.96 2.35
N PHE A 26 -6.28 6.71 2.31
CA PHE A 26 -7.28 6.24 1.35
C PHE A 26 -8.45 5.59 2.07
N THR A 27 -9.65 5.72 1.49
CA THR A 27 -10.81 4.94 1.93
C THR A 27 -10.68 3.51 1.44
N ARG A 28 -11.31 2.55 2.15
CA ARG A 28 -11.37 1.16 1.70
C ARG A 28 -11.97 1.04 0.30
N ASN A 29 -13.06 1.78 0.03
CA ASN A 29 -13.71 1.76 -1.27
C ASN A 29 -12.80 2.26 -2.41
N PHE A 30 -11.95 3.25 -2.12
CA PHE A 30 -10.95 3.71 -3.08
C PHE A 30 -9.85 2.67 -3.32
N ALA A 31 -9.39 2.01 -2.25
CA ALA A 31 -8.28 1.06 -2.33
C ALA A 31 -8.68 -0.30 -2.93
N GLN A 32 -9.93 -0.74 -2.78
CA GLN A 32 -10.35 -2.09 -3.15
C GLN A 32 -10.06 -2.45 -4.62
N PRO A 33 -10.38 -1.63 -5.63
CA PRO A 33 -10.09 -1.97 -7.03
C PRO A 33 -8.59 -2.13 -7.33
N LEU A 34 -7.73 -1.37 -6.63
CA LEU A 34 -6.28 -1.48 -6.76
C LEU A 34 -5.75 -2.78 -6.17
N ILE A 35 -6.34 -3.23 -5.06
CA ILE A 35 -6.04 -4.50 -4.41
C ILE A 35 -6.46 -5.67 -5.33
N ASP A 36 -7.69 -5.62 -5.84
CA ASP A 36 -8.23 -6.67 -6.71
C ASP A 36 -7.37 -6.84 -7.97
N HIS A 37 -7.02 -5.72 -8.61
CA HIS A 37 -6.15 -5.71 -9.77
C HIS A 37 -4.72 -6.20 -9.48
N ALA A 38 -4.20 -5.98 -8.26
CA ALA A 38 -2.90 -6.52 -7.87
C ALA A 38 -2.94 -8.05 -7.79
N TYR A 39 -3.98 -8.63 -7.18
CA TYR A 39 -4.16 -10.08 -7.13
C TYR A 39 -4.35 -10.70 -8.51
N GLU A 40 -5.17 -10.09 -9.38
CA GLU A 40 -5.36 -10.52 -10.77
C GLU A 40 -4.04 -10.55 -11.54
N ARG A 41 -3.23 -9.49 -11.45
CA ARG A 41 -1.93 -9.40 -12.13
C ARG A 41 -0.90 -10.40 -11.60
N LEU A 42 -1.00 -10.74 -10.32
CA LEU A 42 -0.12 -11.70 -9.67
C LEU A 42 -0.64 -13.14 -9.79
N ASP A 43 -1.82 -13.38 -10.36
CA ASP A 43 -2.43 -14.73 -10.41
C ASP A 43 -2.47 -15.40 -9.02
N TYR A 44 -2.77 -14.60 -7.99
CA TYR A 44 -2.83 -15.01 -6.59
C TYR A 44 -4.25 -14.90 -6.06
N ASP A 45 -4.64 -15.84 -5.20
CA ASP A 45 -5.91 -15.80 -4.49
C ASP A 45 -5.72 -15.01 -3.17
N PRO A 46 -6.48 -13.92 -2.93
CA PRO A 46 -6.41 -13.16 -1.68
C PRO A 46 -6.76 -13.99 -0.44
N ASP A 47 -7.56 -15.04 -0.59
CA ASP A 47 -8.07 -15.87 0.50
C ASP A 47 -7.31 -17.21 0.63
N ASP A 48 -6.38 -17.53 -0.28
CA ASP A 48 -5.49 -18.70 -0.21
C ASP A 48 -4.00 -18.32 -0.29
N PRO A 49 -3.33 -18.14 0.87
CA PRO A 49 -1.90 -17.83 0.94
C PRO A 49 -0.99 -18.90 0.33
N ALA A 50 -1.46 -20.14 0.12
CA ALA A 50 -0.67 -21.16 -0.57
C ALA A 50 -0.41 -20.81 -2.04
N THR A 51 -1.24 -19.93 -2.63
CA THR A 51 -1.02 -19.40 -3.97
C THR A 51 0.11 -18.37 -4.04
N TRP A 52 0.52 -17.77 -2.91
CA TRP A 52 1.54 -16.70 -2.86
C TRP A 52 2.95 -17.30 -2.88
N THR A 53 3.36 -17.77 -4.06
CA THR A 53 4.55 -18.61 -4.24
C THR A 53 5.89 -17.87 -4.13
N GLU A 54 5.90 -16.54 -4.20
CA GLU A 54 7.11 -15.73 -4.17
C GLU A 54 7.13 -14.77 -2.97
N PRO A 55 8.29 -14.59 -2.30
CA PRO A 55 8.40 -13.68 -1.15
C PRO A 55 8.27 -12.20 -1.55
N ILE A 56 8.69 -11.84 -2.77
CA ILE A 56 8.54 -10.52 -3.36
C ILE A 56 8.28 -10.70 -4.85
N ARG A 57 7.12 -10.24 -5.32
CA ARG A 57 6.80 -10.17 -6.75
C ARG A 57 6.53 -8.72 -7.14
N TYR A 58 7.34 -8.20 -8.04
CA TYR A 58 7.19 -6.83 -8.54
C TYR A 58 6.11 -6.80 -9.62
N LEU A 59 5.25 -5.78 -9.60
CA LEU A 59 4.32 -5.54 -10.70
C LEU A 59 5.13 -5.09 -11.92
N ASP A 60 5.08 -5.85 -13.02
CA ASP A 60 5.78 -5.49 -14.26
C ASP A 60 5.43 -4.04 -14.69
N HIS A 61 6.45 -3.24 -14.96
CA HIS A 61 6.29 -1.90 -15.51
C HIS A 61 5.96 -2.02 -17.01
N VAL A 62 4.67 -2.14 -17.34
CA VAL A 62 4.15 -1.93 -18.70
C VAL A 62 3.69 -0.50 -18.88
#